data_AF-A0A554K447-F1
#
_entry.id   AF-A0A554K447-F1
#
_cell.length_a   1.000
_cell.length_b   1.000
_cell.length_c   1.000
_cell.angle_alpha   90.00
_cell.angle_beta   90.00
_cell.angle_gamma   90.00
#
_symmetry.space_group_name_H-M   'P 1'
#
loop_
_entity.id
_entity.type
_entity.pdbx_description
1 polymer ?
#
loop_
_entity_poly.entity_id
_entity_poly.type
_entity_poly.pdbx_seq_one_letter_code
_entity_poly.pdbx_strand_id
1 'polypeptide(L)'
;KDILPDLEAYIISRPQRFHNDSFDLLVMTLNHFGQEIDISGGDDIKIRDVKTGEWHDDSIDFSRYELREIYDMEVPVIKKEDLIKYKKILGRPVDLEDIKQLSQA
;
A
#
# COMPACT_ATOMS: atom_id res chain seq x y z
N LYS A 1 17.54 -10.71 8.48
CA LYS A 1 16.26 -11.30 8.05
C LYS A 1 16.46 -11.70 6.61
N ASP A 2 16.39 -13.00 6.35
CA ASP A 2 16.85 -13.56 5.09
C ASP A 2 15.69 -13.61 4.09
N ILE A 3 15.94 -13.12 2.87
CA ILE A 3 15.00 -13.25 1.77
C ILE A 3 15.06 -14.70 1.28
N LEU A 4 13.91 -15.29 0.96
CA LEU A 4 13.87 -16.64 0.39
C LEU A 4 14.67 -16.67 -0.92
N PRO A 5 15.60 -17.63 -1.12
CA PRO A 5 16.44 -17.68 -2.32
C PRO A 5 15.65 -17.64 -3.63
N ASP A 6 14.46 -18.25 -3.64
CA ASP A 6 13.60 -18.33 -4.83
C ASP A 6 13.04 -16.97 -5.27
N LEU A 7 13.07 -15.95 -4.38
CA LEU A 7 12.64 -14.60 -4.73
C LEU A 7 13.73 -13.79 -5.44
N GLU A 8 14.99 -14.21 -5.36
CA GLU A 8 16.15 -13.40 -5.79
C GLU A 8 16.07 -12.98 -7.26
N ALA A 9 15.59 -13.86 -8.13
CA ALA A 9 15.43 -13.59 -9.57
C ALA A 9 14.35 -12.55 -9.89
N TYR A 10 13.46 -12.26 -8.94
CA TYR A 10 12.35 -11.32 -9.10
C TYR A 10 12.61 -9.97 -8.42
N ILE A 11 13.67 -9.81 -7.62
CA ILE A 11 13.88 -8.57 -6.86
C ILE A 11 14.26 -7.42 -7.79
N ILE A 12 13.45 -6.35 -7.81
CA ILE A 12 13.84 -5.04 -8.33
C ILE A 12 14.56 -4.24 -7.23
N SER A 13 13.96 -4.19 -6.04
CA SER A 13 14.50 -3.47 -4.89
C SER A 13 14.42 -4.33 -3.64
N ARG A 14 15.53 -4.42 -2.90
CA ARG A 14 15.59 -5.12 -1.62
C ARG A 14 14.84 -4.33 -0.54
N PRO A 15 14.38 -4.98 0.56
CA PRO A 15 13.73 -4.30 1.67
C PRO A 15 14.56 -3.12 2.18
N GLN A 16 14.00 -1.92 2.03
CA GLN A 16 14.65 -0.69 2.45
C GLN A 16 13.62 0.36 2.84
N ARG A 17 14.04 1.33 3.65
CA ARG A 17 13.18 2.47 3.99
C ARG A 17 13.05 3.37 2.76
N PHE A 18 11.82 3.58 2.32
CA PHE A 18 11.45 4.50 1.25
C PHE A 18 10.85 5.75 1.86
N HIS A 19 11.39 6.91 1.49
CA HIS A 19 10.95 8.21 1.98
C HIS A 19 10.81 9.19 0.81
N ASN A 20 9.64 9.80 0.64
CA ASN A 20 9.38 10.85 -0.35
C ASN A 20 8.36 11.87 0.19
N ASP A 21 7.82 12.74 -0.67
CA ASP A 21 6.87 13.79 -0.28
C ASP A 21 5.50 13.28 0.21
N SER A 22 5.24 11.98 0.13
CA SER A 22 3.96 11.35 0.48
C SER A 22 4.10 10.23 1.51
N PHE A 23 5.25 9.56 1.54
CA PHE A 23 5.43 8.27 2.19
C PHE A 23 6.73 8.17 2.95
N ASP A 24 6.66 7.49 4.09
CA ASP A 24 7.80 6.99 4.84
C ASP A 24 7.48 5.57 5.31
N LEU A 25 7.99 4.54 4.64
CA LEU A 25 7.69 3.13 4.93
C LEU A 25 8.83 2.18 4.55
N LEU A 26 8.82 0.99 5.13
CA LEU A 26 9.68 -0.12 4.68
C LEU A 26 9.01 -0.80 3.47
N VAL A 27 9.71 -0.89 2.35
CA VAL A 27 9.18 -1.53 1.13
C VAL A 27 10.26 -2.33 0.41
N MET A 28 9.83 -3.37 -0.30
CA MET A 28 10.60 -4.03 -1.35
C MET A 28 9.76 -4.18 -2.60
N THR A 29 10.40 -4.22 -3.76
CA THR A 29 9.72 -4.33 -5.05
C THR A 29 10.18 -5.58 -5.78
N LEU A 30 9.24 -6.36 -6.28
CA LEU A 30 9.47 -7.52 -7.12
C LEU A 30 8.94 -7.26 -8.54
N ASN A 31 9.53 -7.90 -9.54
CA ASN A 31 8.97 -8.07 -10.87
C ASN A 31 8.65 -9.54 -11.07
N HIS A 32 7.37 -9.88 -11.09
CA HIS A 32 6.91 -11.23 -11.40
C HIS A 32 6.31 -11.26 -12.81
N PHE A 33 7.05 -11.80 -13.78
CA PHE A 33 6.62 -11.93 -15.18
C PHE A 33 6.12 -10.62 -15.83
N GLY A 34 6.79 -9.50 -15.55
CA GLY A 34 6.45 -8.18 -16.07
C GLY A 34 5.50 -7.37 -15.19
N GLN A 35 4.96 -7.96 -14.13
CA GLN A 35 4.15 -7.26 -13.13
C GLN A 35 5.03 -6.82 -11.96
N GLU A 36 5.08 -5.52 -11.72
CA GLU A 36 5.69 -4.98 -10.50
C GLU A 36 4.77 -5.18 -9.30
N ILE A 37 5.34 -5.63 -8.19
CA ILE A 37 4.65 -5.89 -6.92
C ILE A 37 5.44 -5.22 -5.81
N ASP A 38 4.82 -4.25 -5.15
CA ASP A 38 5.36 -3.67 -3.92
C ASP A 38 4.87 -4.45 -2.71
N ILE A 39 5.82 -4.84 -1.86
CA ILE A 39 5.56 -5.46 -0.57
C ILE A 39 6.05 -4.50 0.51
N SER A 40 5.11 -3.86 1.17
CA SER A 40 5.35 -2.91 2.25
C SER A 40 5.17 -3.57 3.62
N GLY A 41 5.94 -3.11 4.60
CA GLY A 41 5.64 -3.41 6.01
C GLY A 41 4.30 -2.81 6.42
N GLY A 42 3.61 -3.43 7.37
CA GLY A 42 2.36 -2.92 7.96
C GLY A 42 2.55 -1.97 9.14
N ASP A 43 3.75 -1.99 9.74
CA ASP A 43 4.10 -1.19 10.91
C ASP A 43 5.03 -0.03 10.51
N ASP A 44 5.12 0.99 11.37
CA ASP A 44 5.99 2.16 11.21
C ASP A 44 5.79 2.90 9.87
N ILE A 45 4.56 2.88 9.33
CA ILE A 45 4.20 3.59 8.11
C ILE A 45 3.83 5.02 8.49
N LYS A 46 4.37 6.00 7.78
CA LYS A 46 3.87 7.37 7.84
C LYS A 46 3.47 7.86 6.48
N ILE A 47 2.41 8.65 6.48
CA ILE A 47 1.84 9.28 5.29
C ILE A 47 1.78 10.77 5.52
N ARG A 48 2.04 11.55 4.48
CA ARG A 48 1.98 13.00 4.58
C ARG A 48 0.60 13.51 4.16
N ASP A 49 -0.06 14.26 5.04
CA ASP A 49 -1.30 14.94 4.71
C ASP A 49 -1.00 16.07 3.72
N VAL A 50 -1.61 16.03 2.54
CA VAL A 50 -1.35 17.02 1.48
C VAL A 50 -1.90 18.42 1.82
N LYS A 51 -2.89 18.51 2.70
CA LYS A 51 -3.54 19.77 3.09
C LYS A 51 -2.78 20.47 4.20
N THR A 52 -2.30 19.73 5.20
CA THR A 52 -1.58 20.31 6.35
C THR A 52 -0.06 20.24 6.19
N GLY A 53 0.44 19.28 5.41
CA GLY A 53 1.86 18.98 5.28
C GLY A 53 2.42 18.16 6.45
N GLU A 54 1.58 17.76 7.40
CA GLU A 54 1.96 16.97 8.58
C GLU A 54 2.09 15.48 8.25
N TRP A 55 2.92 14.77 9.01
CA TRP A 55 3.09 13.33 8.90
C TRP A 55 2.20 12.61 9.92
N HIS A 56 1.39 11.67 9.45
CA HIS A 56 0.52 10.84 10.26
C HIS A 56 1.02 9.40 10.27
N ASP A 57 0.88 8.73 11.42
CA ASP A 57 1.05 7.28 11.50
C ASP A 57 -0.12 6.60 10.77
N ASP A 58 0.20 5.59 9.97
CA ASP A 58 -0.75 4.81 9.17
C ASP A 58 -0.48 3.30 9.32
N SER A 59 -0.14 2.86 10.53
CA SER A 59 0.06 1.44 10.81
C SER A 59 -1.23 0.63 10.52
N ILE A 60 -1.07 -0.50 9.83
CA ILE A 60 -2.17 -1.32 9.31
C ILE A 60 -2.70 -2.27 10.39
N ASP A 61 -3.98 -2.16 10.69
CA ASP A 61 -4.69 -3.18 11.47
C ASP A 61 -5.07 -4.35 10.55
N PHE A 62 -4.24 -5.39 10.53
CA PHE A 62 -4.46 -6.60 9.72
C PHE A 62 -5.72 -7.41 10.11
N SER A 63 -6.41 -7.08 11.21
CA SER A 63 -7.72 -7.66 11.52
C SER A 63 -8.87 -6.98 10.76
N ARG A 64 -8.63 -5.80 10.17
CA ARG A 64 -9.62 -5.02 9.43
C ARG A 64 -9.48 -5.20 7.92
N TYR A 65 -9.99 -6.32 7.44
CA TYR A 65 -10.10 -6.60 6.01
C TYR A 65 -11.52 -7.05 5.65
N GLU A 66 -11.79 -7.13 4.36
CA GLU A 66 -12.91 -7.88 3.81
C GLU A 66 -12.36 -8.94 2.84
N LEU A 67 -13.03 -10.09 2.76
CA LEU A 67 -12.70 -11.11 1.76
C LEU A 67 -13.41 -10.78 0.46
N ARG A 68 -12.67 -10.88 -0.65
CA ARG A 68 -13.21 -10.78 -2.01
C ARG A 68 -12.83 -12.02 -2.80
N GLU A 69 -13.77 -12.54 -3.57
CA GLU A 69 -13.53 -13.62 -4.51
C GLU A 69 -12.95 -13.02 -5.80
N ILE A 70 -11.72 -13.42 -6.14
CA ILE A 70 -10.99 -12.96 -7.34
C ILE A 70 -10.37 -14.19 -8.00
N TYR A 71 -10.79 -14.51 -9.23
CA TYR A 71 -10.34 -15.71 -9.96
C TYR A 71 -10.39 -16.99 -9.09
N ASP A 72 -11.55 -17.23 -8.45
CA ASP A 72 -11.80 -18.38 -7.56
C ASP A 72 -10.91 -18.43 -6.30
N MET A 73 -10.28 -17.31 -5.92
CA MET A 73 -9.49 -17.17 -4.69
C MET A 73 -10.16 -16.19 -3.73
N GLU A 74 -10.23 -16.54 -2.45
CA GLU A 74 -10.57 -15.59 -1.40
C GLU A 74 -9.36 -14.74 -1.04
N VAL A 75 -9.41 -13.44 -1.38
CA VAL A 75 -8.33 -12.49 -1.15
C VAL A 75 -8.74 -11.50 -0.07
N PRO A 76 -7.96 -11.35 1.02
CA PRO A 76 -8.16 -10.27 1.97
C PRO A 76 -7.77 -8.94 1.34
N VAL A 77 -8.71 -8.01 1.29
CA VAL A 77 -8.48 -6.64 0.81
C VAL A 77 -8.80 -5.63 1.90
N ILE A 78 -8.14 -4.49 1.85
CA ILE A 78 -8.46 -3.36 2.73
C ILE A 78 -9.93 -2.98 2.55
N LYS A 79 -10.61 -2.68 3.66
CA LYS A 79 -11.99 -2.21 3.61
C LYS A 79 -12.06 -0.90 2.84
N LYS A 80 -13.14 -0.75 2.07
CA LYS A 80 -13.38 0.44 1.24
C LYS A 80 -13.32 1.74 2.04
N GLU A 81 -13.90 1.78 3.24
CA GLU A 81 -13.92 2.98 4.08
C GLU A 81 -12.52 3.37 4.56
N ASP A 82 -11.71 2.37 4.91
CA ASP A 82 -10.33 2.54 5.36
C ASP A 82 -9.45 3.02 4.19
N LEU A 83 -9.65 2.44 2.99
CA LEU A 83 -8.98 2.89 1.75
C LEU A 83 -9.31 4.34 1.40
N ILE A 84 -10.58 4.74 1.46
CA ILE A 84 -11.01 6.12 1.21
C ILE A 84 -10.41 7.07 2.24
N LYS A 85 -10.39 6.68 3.52
CA LYS A 85 -9.85 7.51 4.62
C LYS A 85 -8.37 7.81 4.40
N TYR A 86 -7.57 6.80 4.13
CA TYR A 86 -6.14 6.94 3.85
C TYR A 86 -5.89 7.79 2.59
N LYS A 87 -6.62 7.53 1.49
CA LYS A 87 -6.49 8.30 0.25
C LYS A 87 -6.84 9.78 0.41
N LYS A 88 -7.75 10.13 1.34
CA LYS A 88 -8.09 11.52 1.63
C LYS A 88 -6.95 12.30 2.30
N ILE A 89 -6.11 11.61 3.06
CA ILE A 89 -4.93 12.20 3.71
C ILE A 89 -3.86 12.47 2.65
N LEU A 90 -3.51 11.46 1.86
CA LEU A 90 -2.53 11.60 0.78
C LEU A 90 -2.94 12.60 -0.31
N GLY A 91 -4.21 12.57 -0.73
CA GLY A 91 -4.82 13.51 -1.65
C GLY A 91 -4.04 13.82 -2.93
N ARG A 92 -3.23 12.87 -3.43
CA ARG A 92 -2.54 13.02 -4.73
C ARG A 92 -3.58 13.01 -5.85
N PRO A 93 -3.25 13.50 -7.07
CA PRO A 93 -4.20 13.50 -8.18
C PRO A 93 -4.86 12.13 -8.44
N VAL A 94 -4.08 11.05 -8.34
CA VAL A 94 -4.57 9.67 -8.47
C VAL A 94 -5.50 9.26 -7.33
N ASP A 95 -5.23 9.68 -6.09
CA ASP A 95 -6.07 9.34 -4.94
C ASP A 95 -7.44 10.01 -5.01
N LEU A 96 -7.52 11.24 -5.53
CA LEU A 96 -8.78 11.96 -5.72
C LEU A 96 -9.68 11.26 -6.74
N GLU A 97 -9.11 10.75 -7.83
CA GLU A 97 -9.83 9.98 -8.84
C GLU A 97 -10.31 8.65 -8.27
N ASP A 98 -9.46 7.93 -7.53
CA ASP A 98 -9.83 6.69 -6.87
C ASP A 98 -10.98 6.89 -5.87
N ILE A 99 -10.93 7.95 -5.04
CA ILE A 99 -12.02 8.26 -4.09
C ILE A 99 -13.33 8.51 -4.83
N LYS A 100 -13.29 9.22 -5.96
CA LYS A 100 -14.48 9.52 -6.76
C LYS A 100 -15.11 8.23 -7.28
N GLN A 101 -14.31 7.32 -7.83
CA GLN A 101 -14.80 6.02 -8.34
C GLN A 101 -15.32 5.14 -7.20
N LEU A 102 -14.58 5.03 -6.10
CA LEU A 102 -15.00 4.26 -4.93
C LEU A 102 -16.31 4.81 -4.34
N SER A 103 -16.53 6.12 -4.33
CA SER A 103 -17.75 6.71 -3.74
C SER A 103 -19.01 6.53 -4.61
N GLN A 104 -18.86 6.09 -5.86
CA GLN A 104 -19.98 5.87 -6.80
C GLN A 104 -20.41 4.40 -6.90
N ALA A 105 -19.52 3.48 -6.53
CA ALA A 105 -19.79 2.04 -6.40
C ALA A 105 -20.51 1.73 -5.07
#